data_AF-A0A2S8V4X9-F1
#
_entry.id   AF-A0A2S8V4X9-F1
#
_cell.length_a   1.000
_cell.length_b   1.000
_cell.length_c   1.000
_cell.angle_alpha   90.00
_cell.angle_beta   90.00
_cell.angle_gamma   90.00
#
_symmetry.space_group_name_H-M   'P 1'
#
loop_
_entity.id
_entity.type
_entity.pdbx_description
1 polymer ?
#
loop_
_entity_poly.entity_id
_entity_poly.type
_entity_poly.pdbx_seq_one_letter_code
_entity_poly.pdbx_strand_id
1 'polypeptide(L)'
;MAELIVISFDTEPQAEGAYDEILSLQNDLVVELAGLALVKVDEKGKTKVEYPGAAGNVGVGAAGGALFGVLIGLLFFVPIAGLLFGGLFGALFAGLDKSGIDAEFRDRVKSTVSAGKSAVVVYATKITEDKFAAALAPFNGTVVQTSLSAEDEKELIHDLGGAQ
;
A
#
# COMPACT_ATOMS: atom_id res chain seq x y z
N MET A 1 -9.97 10.95 5.42
CA MET A 1 -8.75 11.00 4.62
C MET A 1 -8.01 9.72 4.94
N ALA A 2 -7.61 8.97 3.92
CA ALA A 2 -6.81 7.78 4.09
C ALA A 2 -5.34 8.13 3.84
N GLU A 3 -4.43 7.41 4.47
CA GLU A 3 -3.00 7.54 4.27
C GLU A 3 -2.45 6.27 3.65
N LEU A 4 -1.63 6.45 2.62
CA LEU A 4 -0.89 5.40 1.97
C LEU A 4 0.59 5.59 2.30
N ILE A 5 1.14 4.65 3.07
CA ILE A 5 2.50 4.69 3.57
C ILE A 5 3.24 3.48 3.02
N VAL A 6 4.38 3.71 2.36
CA VAL A 6 5.30 2.68 1.88
C VAL A 6 6.58 2.80 2.68
N ILE A 7 6.99 1.71 3.31
CA ILE A 7 8.20 1.67 4.14
C ILE A 7 9.12 0.62 3.55
N SER A 8 10.27 1.03 2.99
CA SER A 8 11.27 0.09 2.47
C SER A 8 12.31 -0.27 3.51
N PHE A 9 12.79 -1.50 3.44
CA PHE A 9 13.81 -2.09 4.29
C PHE A 9 14.87 -2.77 3.44
N ASP A 10 16.12 -2.73 3.90
CA ASP A 10 17.23 -3.36 3.20
C ASP A 10 17.22 -4.89 3.33
N THR A 11 16.53 -5.44 4.34
CA THR A 11 16.44 -6.88 4.57
C THR A 11 15.00 -7.36 4.78
N GLU A 12 14.75 -8.60 4.37
CA GLU A 12 13.45 -9.27 4.57
C GLU A 12 13.04 -9.36 6.05
N PRO A 13 13.92 -9.76 7.00
CA PRO A 13 13.53 -9.86 8.41
C PRO A 13 13.12 -8.51 9.04
N GLN A 14 13.69 -7.40 8.58
CA GLN A 14 13.28 -6.07 9.05
C GLN A 14 11.87 -5.73 8.57
N ALA A 15 11.55 -6.05 7.32
CA ALA A 15 10.21 -5.82 6.77
C ALA A 15 9.17 -6.73 7.43
N GLU A 16 9.51 -8.00 7.70
CA GLU A 16 8.64 -8.92 8.43
C GLU A 16 8.39 -8.46 9.86
N GLY A 17 9.44 -8.06 10.58
CA GLY A 17 9.28 -7.53 11.93
C GLY A 17 8.44 -6.25 11.99
N ALA A 18 8.64 -5.33 11.05
CA ALA A 18 7.82 -4.12 10.94
C ALA A 18 6.36 -4.45 10.60
N TYR A 19 6.14 -5.43 9.72
CA TYR A 19 4.81 -5.92 9.36
C TYR A 19 4.06 -6.49 10.57
N ASP A 20 4.70 -7.34 11.37
CA ASP A 20 4.12 -7.90 12.59
C ASP A 20 3.87 -6.82 13.66
N GLU A 21 4.75 -5.82 13.76
CA GLU A 21 4.54 -4.68 14.65
C GLU A 21 3.31 -3.87 14.23
N ILE A 22 3.14 -3.59 12.93
CA ILE A 22 1.96 -2.86 12.41
C ILE A 22 0.65 -3.62 12.69
N LEU A 23 0.67 -4.95 12.58
CA LEU A 23 -0.45 -5.78 12.99
C LEU A 23 -0.76 -5.64 14.48
N SER A 24 0.27 -5.56 15.33
CA SER A 24 0.11 -5.34 16.77
C SER A 24 -0.48 -3.96 17.07
N LEU A 25 0.01 -2.92 16.39
CA LEU A 25 -0.51 -1.54 16.49
C LEU A 25 -1.99 -1.43 16.10
N GLN A 26 -2.46 -2.25 15.15
CA GLN A 26 -3.88 -2.31 14.80
C GLN A 26 -4.72 -2.86 15.95
N ASN A 27 -4.24 -3.92 16.62
CA ASN A 27 -4.92 -4.50 17.78
C ASN A 27 -4.98 -3.51 18.95
N ASP A 28 -3.94 -2.68 19.11
CA ASP A 28 -3.87 -1.64 20.12
C ASP A 28 -4.64 -0.35 19.75
N LEU A 29 -5.39 -0.35 18.63
CA LEU A 29 -6.14 0.79 18.10
C LEU A 29 -5.28 2.03 17.83
N VAL A 30 -3.97 1.83 17.61
CA VAL A 30 -3.03 2.89 17.24
C VAL A 30 -3.19 3.25 15.76
N VAL A 31 -3.55 2.28 14.93
CA VAL A 31 -3.81 2.43 13.49
C VAL A 31 -5.08 1.69 13.08
N GLU A 32 -5.91 2.33 12.26
CA GLU A 32 -7.06 1.70 11.61
C GLU A 32 -6.66 1.34 10.18
N LEU A 33 -6.32 0.06 9.98
CA LEU A 33 -5.87 -0.44 8.68
C LEU A 33 -7.05 -0.77 7.77
N ALA A 34 -7.09 -0.14 6.60
CA ALA A 34 -7.94 -0.53 5.48
C ALA A 34 -7.22 -1.51 4.52
N GLY A 35 -5.89 -1.56 4.55
CA GLY A 35 -5.06 -2.51 3.83
C GLY A 35 -3.65 -2.59 4.39
N LEU A 36 -3.03 -3.76 4.27
CA LEU A 36 -1.64 -4.00 4.64
C LEU A 36 -1.06 -5.02 3.66
N ALA A 37 0.17 -4.80 3.21
CA ALA A 37 0.88 -5.76 2.37
C ALA A 37 2.37 -5.76 2.66
N LEU A 38 2.97 -6.94 2.66
CA LEU A 38 4.41 -7.14 2.64
C LEU A 38 4.85 -7.41 1.20
N VAL A 39 5.72 -6.55 0.69
CA VAL A 39 6.28 -6.64 -0.66
C VAL A 39 7.74 -7.07 -0.55
N LYS A 40 8.11 -8.14 -1.25
CA LYS A 40 9.48 -8.65 -1.32
C LYS A 40 9.94 -8.55 -2.78
N VAL A 41 11.03 -7.83 -3.04
CA VAL A 41 11.61 -7.74 -4.39
C VAL A 41 12.90 -8.54 -4.42
N ASP A 42 12.88 -9.65 -5.15
CA ASP A 42 14.03 -10.53 -5.32
C ASP A 42 15.17 -9.80 -6.06
N GLU A 43 16.40 -10.32 -5.97
CA GLU A 43 17.57 -9.80 -6.69
C GLU A 43 17.36 -9.75 -8.21
N LYS A 44 16.47 -10.60 -8.75
CA LYS A 44 16.08 -10.60 -10.17
C LYS A 44 15.00 -9.56 -10.51
N GLY A 45 14.62 -8.70 -9.56
CA GLY A 45 13.55 -7.71 -9.72
C GLY A 45 12.14 -8.31 -9.73
N LYS A 46 11.97 -9.56 -9.25
CA LYS A 46 10.66 -10.19 -9.14
C LYS A 46 9.99 -9.75 -7.84
N THR A 47 8.83 -9.12 -7.95
CA THR A 47 8.01 -8.73 -6.81
C THR A 47 7.11 -9.88 -6.35
N LYS A 48 7.18 -10.22 -5.07
CA LYS A 48 6.20 -11.06 -4.38
C LYS A 48 5.45 -10.19 -3.38
N VAL A 49 4.13 -10.31 -3.35
CA VAL A 49 3.29 -9.59 -2.39
C VAL A 49 2.59 -10.60 -1.49
N GLU A 50 2.68 -10.38 -0.19
CA GLU A 50 1.97 -11.10 0.85
C GLU A 50 0.98 -10.16 1.53
N TYR A 51 -0.25 -10.65 1.71
CA TYR A 51 -1.31 -9.94 2.40
C TYR A 51 -1.56 -10.65 3.74
N PRO A 52 -2.04 -9.93 4.77
CA PRO A 52 -2.51 -10.56 5.99
C PRO A 52 -3.60 -11.56 5.64
N GLY A 53 -3.38 -12.82 6.00
CA GLY A 53 -4.37 -13.87 5.80
C GLY A 53 -5.65 -13.58 6.59
N ALA A 54 -6.73 -14.31 6.28
CA ALA A 54 -8.06 -14.18 6.90
C ALA A 54 -8.12 -14.28 8.45
N ALA A 55 -7.00 -14.57 9.11
CA ALA A 55 -6.86 -14.60 10.56
C ALA A 55 -6.44 -13.24 11.17
N GLY A 56 -5.84 -12.34 10.39
CA GLY A 56 -5.68 -10.94 10.77
C GLY A 56 -6.97 -10.21 10.43
N ASN A 57 -7.58 -9.50 11.37
CA ASN A 57 -8.73 -8.61 11.12
C ASN A 57 -8.32 -7.36 10.28
N VAL A 58 -7.36 -7.53 9.37
CA VAL A 58 -6.73 -6.49 8.57
C VAL A 58 -7.31 -6.63 7.17
N GLY A 59 -8.44 -5.97 6.95
CA GLY A 59 -9.04 -5.85 5.63
C GLY A 59 -10.01 -6.95 5.26
N VAL A 60 -11.29 -6.76 5.61
CA VAL A 60 -12.40 -7.07 4.69
C VAL A 60 -13.51 -6.03 4.88
N GLY A 61 -13.16 -4.74 4.72
CA GLY A 61 -14.15 -3.79 4.22
C GLY A 61 -14.14 -3.90 2.71
N ALA A 62 -15.24 -4.35 2.08
CA ALA A 62 -15.31 -4.64 0.64
C ALA A 62 -14.86 -3.48 -0.28
N ALA A 63 -14.86 -2.24 0.23
CA ALA A 63 -14.42 -1.05 -0.49
C ALA A 63 -12.89 -0.79 -0.40
N GLY A 64 -12.26 -1.03 0.75
CA GLY A 64 -10.84 -0.72 0.98
C GLY A 64 -9.89 -1.74 0.34
N GLY A 65 -10.25 -3.02 0.35
CA GLY A 65 -9.40 -4.09 -0.20
C GLY A 65 -9.25 -4.06 -1.72
N ALA A 66 -10.31 -3.68 -2.45
CA ALA A 66 -10.29 -3.61 -3.91
C ALA A 66 -9.40 -2.46 -4.40
N LEU A 67 -9.58 -1.25 -3.84
CA LEU A 67 -8.72 -0.12 -4.14
C LEU A 67 -7.27 -0.41 -3.75
N PHE A 68 -7.04 -0.97 -2.57
CA PHE A 68 -5.70 -1.32 -2.11
C PHE A 68 -4.99 -2.32 -3.02
N GLY A 69 -5.69 -3.39 -3.47
CA GLY A 69 -5.12 -4.35 -4.43
C GLY A 69 -4.73 -3.70 -5.75
N VAL A 70 -5.51 -2.73 -6.23
CA VAL A 70 -5.16 -1.93 -7.42
C VAL A 70 -3.93 -1.06 -7.17
N LEU A 71 -3.87 -0.35 -6.03
CA LEU A 71 -2.72 0.48 -5.65
C LEU A 71 -1.44 -0.36 -5.62
N ILE A 72 -1.48 -1.54 -5.01
CA ILE A 72 -0.34 -2.46 -4.98
C ILE A 72 0.06 -2.91 -6.39
N GLY A 73 -0.90 -3.33 -7.22
CA GLY A 73 -0.61 -3.76 -8.58
C GLY A 73 0.02 -2.66 -9.43
N LEU A 74 -0.42 -1.41 -9.24
CA LEU A 74 0.08 -0.24 -9.95
C LEU A 74 1.45 0.24 -9.46
N LEU A 75 1.69 0.23 -8.14
CA LEU A 75 2.95 0.66 -7.56
C LEU A 75 4.09 -0.32 -7.85
N PHE A 76 3.80 -1.63 -7.78
CA PHE A 76 4.82 -2.66 -7.89
C PHE A 76 4.80 -3.42 -9.22
N PHE A 77 4.04 -2.91 -10.20
CA PHE A 77 3.85 -3.51 -11.52
C PHE A 77 3.48 -5.00 -11.46
N VAL A 78 2.74 -5.38 -10.41
CA VAL A 78 2.30 -6.76 -10.23
C VAL A 78 1.10 -6.97 -11.15
N PRO A 79 1.16 -7.94 -12.09
CA PRO A 79 0.05 -8.20 -12.98
C PRO A 79 -1.16 -8.65 -12.16
N ILE A 80 -2.17 -7.78 -12.05
CA ILE A 80 -3.45 -8.13 -11.44
C ILE A 80 -4.16 -9.06 -12.43
N ALA A 81 -4.21 -10.35 -12.10
CA ALA A 81 -4.84 -11.35 -12.96
C ALA A 81 -6.31 -10.95 -13.22
N GLY A 82 -6.67 -10.70 -14.49
CA GLY A 82 -8.05 -10.43 -14.91
C GLY A 82 -8.35 -9.00 -15.38
N LEU A 83 -7.42 -8.04 -15.29
CA LEU A 83 -7.60 -6.71 -15.88
C LEU A 83 -7.24 -6.71 -17.38
N LEU A 84 -8.22 -6.44 -18.24
CA LEU A 84 -7.98 -6.20 -19.67
C LEU A 84 -7.33 -4.83 -19.84
N PHE A 85 -6.14 -4.79 -20.47
CA PHE A 85 -5.43 -3.56 -20.78
C PHE A 85 -6.20 -2.76 -21.86
N GLY A 86 -7.00 -1.77 -21.44
CA GLY A 86 -7.79 -0.89 -22.31
C GLY A 86 -7.97 0.50 -21.68
N GLY A 87 -8.80 1.37 -22.28
CA GLY A 87 -8.99 2.78 -21.87
C GLY A 87 -9.36 3.02 -20.39
N LEU A 88 -9.82 1.98 -19.68
CA LEU A 88 -10.06 1.99 -18.24
C LEU A 88 -8.80 2.35 -17.42
N PHE A 89 -7.61 1.87 -17.82
CA PHE A 89 -6.37 2.24 -17.15
C PHE A 89 -6.02 3.72 -17.32
N GLY A 90 -6.42 4.35 -18.42
CA GLY A 90 -6.18 5.79 -18.64
C GLY A 90 -6.98 6.66 -17.68
N ALA A 91 -8.26 6.36 -17.47
CA ALA A 91 -9.11 7.07 -16.52
C ALA A 91 -8.63 6.86 -15.07
N LEU A 92 -8.31 5.62 -14.70
CA LEU A 92 -7.78 5.29 -13.38
C LEU A 92 -6.45 6.00 -13.09
N PHE A 93 -5.52 6.02 -14.05
CA PHE A 93 -4.26 6.76 -13.90
C PHE A 93 -4.50 8.28 -13.77
N ALA A 94 -5.44 8.84 -14.54
CA ALA A 94 -5.79 10.26 -14.46
C ALA A 94 -6.45 10.64 -13.12
N GLY A 95 -7.24 9.75 -12.52
CA GLY A 95 -7.75 9.90 -11.16
C GLY A 95 -6.62 9.83 -10.12
N LEU A 96 -5.70 8.86 -10.28
CA LEU A 96 -4.57 8.68 -9.37
C LEU A 96 -3.63 9.89 -9.33
N ASP A 97 -3.31 10.47 -10.50
CA ASP A 97 -2.48 11.68 -10.61
C ASP A 97 -3.12 12.90 -9.90
N LYS A 98 -4.45 12.95 -9.78
CA LYS A 98 -5.14 14.00 -9.01
C LYS A 98 -5.18 13.69 -7.51
N SER A 99 -5.16 12.41 -7.17
CA SER A 99 -5.40 11.88 -5.83
C SER A 99 -4.17 11.89 -4.90
N GLY A 100 -3.04 12.44 -5.35
CA GLY A 100 -1.75 12.44 -4.63
C GLY A 100 -0.95 11.14 -4.79
N ILE A 101 -1.39 10.23 -5.65
CA ILE A 101 -0.68 8.99 -6.03
C ILE A 101 -0.16 9.16 -7.46
N ASP A 102 0.49 10.30 -7.69
CA ASP A 102 0.98 10.73 -8.99
C ASP A 102 2.30 10.04 -9.39
N ALA A 103 2.75 10.33 -10.61
CA ALA A 103 4.01 9.81 -11.14
C ALA A 103 5.21 10.01 -10.19
N GLU A 104 5.30 11.15 -9.49
CA GLU A 104 6.42 11.43 -8.58
C GLU A 104 6.39 10.51 -7.35
N PHE A 105 5.23 10.32 -6.73
CA PHE A 105 5.07 9.36 -5.63
C PHE A 105 5.48 7.95 -6.08
N ARG A 106 5.01 7.53 -7.26
CA ARG A 106 5.30 6.20 -7.81
C ARG A 106 6.78 6.01 -8.12
N ASP A 107 7.43 7.02 -8.68
CA ASP A 107 8.87 7.00 -8.94
C ASP A 107 9.68 6.96 -7.64
N ARG A 108 9.25 7.68 -6.59
CA ARG A 108 9.85 7.58 -5.26
C ARG A 108 9.72 6.18 -4.69
N VAL A 109 8.53 5.58 -4.74
CA VAL A 109 8.29 4.19 -4.29
C VAL A 109 9.20 3.23 -5.05
N LYS A 110 9.26 3.33 -6.38
CA LYS A 110 10.10 2.46 -7.22
C LYS A 110 11.60 2.63 -6.96
N SER A 111 12.05 3.86 -6.73
CA SER A 111 13.45 4.16 -6.39
C SER A 111 13.83 3.59 -5.02
N THR A 112 12.88 3.61 -4.08
CA THR A 112 13.08 3.22 -2.69
C THR A 112 12.98 1.70 -2.51
N VAL A 113 12.07 1.04 -3.24
CA VAL A 113 11.88 -0.42 -3.23
C VAL A 113 12.55 -1.06 -4.45
N SER A 114 13.89 -1.10 -4.43
CA SER A 114 14.72 -1.68 -5.48
C SER A 114 14.89 -3.20 -5.34
N ALA A 115 15.51 -3.84 -6.34
CA ALA A 115 15.87 -5.26 -6.29
C ALA A 115 16.69 -5.60 -5.04
N GLY A 116 16.35 -6.71 -4.38
CA GLY A 116 16.95 -7.15 -3.12
C GLY A 116 16.38 -6.49 -1.85
N LYS A 117 15.45 -5.55 -1.98
CA LYS A 117 14.80 -4.88 -0.85
C LYS A 117 13.40 -5.46 -0.58
N SER A 118 12.94 -5.21 0.63
CA SER A 118 11.56 -5.50 1.04
C SER A 118 10.85 -4.22 1.43
N ALA A 119 9.53 -4.20 1.38
CA ALA A 119 8.74 -3.05 1.78
C ALA A 119 7.43 -3.47 2.44
N VAL A 120 6.97 -2.68 3.40
CA VAL A 120 5.63 -2.80 3.96
C VAL A 120 4.79 -1.65 3.45
N VAL A 121 3.63 -1.97 2.90
CA VAL A 121 2.67 -0.99 2.39
C VAL A 121 1.47 -0.98 3.30
N VAL A 122 1.17 0.19 3.85
CA VAL A 122 0.13 0.42 4.83
C VAL A 122 -0.89 1.36 4.21
N TYR A 123 -2.16 0.95 4.22
CA TYR A 123 -3.28 1.80 3.87
C TYR A 123 -4.16 1.97 5.09
N ALA A 124 -4.15 3.16 5.67
CA ALA A 124 -4.79 3.46 6.95
C ALA A 124 -5.84 4.55 6.81
N THR A 125 -7.02 4.36 7.37
CA THR A 125 -8.05 5.42 7.47
C THR A 125 -7.82 6.35 8.65
N LYS A 126 -7.04 5.88 9.62
CA LYS A 126 -6.64 6.63 10.80
C LYS A 126 -5.31 6.12 11.33
N ILE A 127 -4.44 7.03 11.72
CA ILE A 127 -3.14 6.71 12.31
C ILE A 127 -2.84 7.66 13.46
N THR A 128 -2.21 7.14 14.51
CA THR A 128 -1.60 7.98 15.55
C THR A 128 -0.12 8.12 15.23
N GLU A 129 0.23 9.17 14.46
CA GLU A 129 1.57 9.37 13.89
C GLU A 129 2.69 9.20 14.93
N ASP A 130 2.57 9.82 16.10
CA ASP A 130 3.58 9.74 17.17
C ASP A 130 3.88 8.29 17.60
N LYS A 131 2.82 7.50 17.80
CA LYS A 131 2.95 6.11 18.26
C LYS A 131 3.40 5.20 17.14
N PHE A 132 2.89 5.42 15.93
CA PHE A 132 3.28 4.65 14.75
C PHE A 132 4.74 4.87 14.40
N ALA A 133 5.20 6.12 14.38
CA ALA A 133 6.59 6.47 14.15
C ALA A 133 7.50 5.92 15.26
N ALA A 134 7.09 6.00 16.53
CA ALA A 134 7.86 5.46 17.64
C ALA A 134 8.00 3.93 17.57
N ALA A 135 6.93 3.22 17.20
CA ALA A 135 6.95 1.76 17.06
C ALA A 135 7.80 1.30 15.87
N LEU A 136 7.84 2.09 14.79
CA LEU A 136 8.60 1.74 13.59
C LEU A 136 10.04 2.27 13.56
N ALA A 137 10.37 3.22 14.43
CA ALA A 137 11.73 3.76 14.57
C ALA A 137 12.83 2.69 14.71
N PRO A 138 12.64 1.57 15.45
CA PRO A 138 13.65 0.52 15.60
C PRO A 138 13.99 -0.24 14.31
N PHE A 139 13.11 -0.22 13.30
CA PHE A 139 13.28 -1.01 12.09
C PHE A 139 14.08 -0.27 11.00
N ASN A 140 14.38 1.02 11.19
CA ASN A 140 15.19 1.85 10.30
C ASN A 140 14.74 1.83 8.82
N GLY A 141 13.43 1.84 8.57
CA GLY A 141 12.87 1.87 7.23
C GLY A 141 12.91 3.26 6.59
N THR A 142 12.97 3.31 5.25
CA THR A 142 12.75 4.55 4.49
C THR A 142 11.27 4.70 4.19
N VAL A 143 10.66 5.80 4.63
CA VAL A 143 9.22 6.04 4.51
C VAL A 143 8.92 6.96 3.34
N VAL A 144 7.97 6.55 2.51
CA VAL A 144 7.34 7.35 1.46
C VAL A 144 5.83 7.33 1.74
N GLN A 145 5.24 8.49 2.03
CA GLN A 145 3.82 8.58 2.36
C GLN A 145 3.08 9.59 1.46
N THR A 146 1.80 9.33 1.25
CA THR A 146 0.86 10.26 0.63
C THR A 146 -0.52 10.14 1.26
N SER A 147 -1.31 11.21 1.18
CA SER A 147 -2.64 11.30 1.75
C SER A 147 -3.69 11.35 0.65
N LEU A 148 -4.71 10.52 0.77
CA LEU A 148 -5.84 10.42 -0.14
C LEU A 148 -7.09 11.03 0.50
N SER A 149 -7.73 11.97 -0.19
CA SER A 149 -8.99 12.54 0.30
C SER A 149 -10.13 11.53 0.18
N ALA A 150 -11.21 11.71 0.94
CA ALA A 150 -12.37 10.82 0.85
C ALA A 150 -13.10 10.95 -0.50
N GLU A 151 -12.99 12.10 -1.15
CA GLU A 151 -13.58 12.35 -2.47
C GLU A 151 -12.78 11.61 -3.55
N ASP A 152 -11.45 11.69 -3.49
CA ASP A 152 -10.56 10.98 -4.42
C ASP A 152 -10.67 9.46 -4.24
N GLU A 153 -10.74 8.97 -3.00
CA GLU A 153 -10.96 7.54 -2.72
C GLU A 153 -12.26 7.05 -3.37
N LYS A 154 -13.33 7.84 -3.24
CA LYS A 154 -14.64 7.52 -3.81
C LYS A 154 -14.63 7.57 -5.34
N GLU A 155 -13.96 8.55 -5.93
CA GLU A 155 -13.79 8.67 -7.38
C GLU A 155 -13.01 7.45 -7.93
N LEU A 156 -11.91 7.09 -7.28
CA LEU A 156 -11.14 5.89 -7.62
C LEU A 156 -11.98 4.61 -7.50
N ILE A 157 -12.73 4.44 -6.41
CA ILE A 157 -13.64 3.28 -6.24
C ILE A 157 -14.72 3.27 -7.34
N HIS A 158 -15.27 4.43 -7.71
CA HIS A 158 -16.24 4.53 -8.79
C HIS A 158 -15.63 4.12 -10.13
N ASP A 159 -14.45 4.62 -10.47
CA ASP A 159 -13.73 4.24 -11.71
C ASP A 159 -13.37 2.76 -11.74
N LEU A 160 -13.09 2.15 -10.58
CA LEU A 160 -12.86 0.71 -10.44
C LEU A 160 -14.14 -0.14 -10.54
N GLY A 161 -15.26 0.38 -10.03
CA GLY A 161 -16.56 -0.28 -10.06
C GLY A 161 -17.33 -0.12 -11.37
N GLY A 162 -16.84 0.69 -12.30
CA GLY A 162 -17.46 1.05 -13.59
C GLY A 162 -17.45 -0.03 -14.68
N ALA A 163 -17.33 -1.31 -14.32
CA ALA A 163 -17.62 -2.42 -15.21
C ALA A 163 -19.03 -2.97 -14.91
N GLN A 164 -20.05 -2.29 -15.41
CA GLN A 164 -21.37 -2.89 -15.65
C GLN A 164 -21.73 -2.75 -17.12
#